data_AF-A0A381Y3H1-F1
#
_entry.id   AF-A0A381Y3H1-F1
#
_cell.length_a   1.000
_cell.length_b   1.000
_cell.length_c   1.000
_cell.angle_alpha   90.00
_cell.angle_beta   90.00
_cell.angle_gamma   90.00
#
_symmetry.space_group_name_H-M   'P 1'
#
loop_
_entity.id
_entity.type
_entity.pdbx_description
1 polymer ?
#
loop_
_entity_poly.entity_id
_entity_poly.type
_entity_poly.pdbx_seq_one_letter_code
_entity_poly.pdbx_strand_id
1 'polypeptide(L)'
;MGQASHVLWFDEVGRDDALAVGGKGASLGEMYRNLRGSGVDVPNGYCTTSDSYREFVGTEVPQGTWEQVPEVDGLEDIRALAIIQRTLSEALRACIEGADQNDSLEMHGRAELARSLV
;
A
#
# COMPACT_ATOMS: atom_id res chain seq x y z
N MET A 1 -13.65 13.46 -16.62
CA MET A 1 -12.47 13.15 -15.77
C MET A 1 -11.67 12.11 -16.53
N GLY A 2 -10.44 12.44 -16.90
CA GLY A 2 -9.60 11.54 -17.71
C GLY A 2 -9.31 10.27 -16.94
N GLN A 3 -9.32 9.14 -17.63
CA GLN A 3 -8.97 7.83 -17.08
C GLN A 3 -7.54 7.93 -16.53
N ALA A 4 -7.39 7.92 -15.19
CA ALA A 4 -6.07 7.97 -14.57
C ALA A 4 -5.33 6.68 -14.94
N SER A 5 -4.15 6.80 -15.56
CA SER A 5 -3.36 5.62 -15.90
C SER A 5 -2.98 4.87 -14.62
N HIS A 6 -3.18 3.56 -14.55
CA HIS A 6 -2.79 2.75 -13.39
C HIS A 6 -1.27 2.65 -13.23
N VAL A 7 -0.55 2.92 -14.31
CA VAL A 7 0.91 2.85 -14.41
C VAL A 7 1.43 4.10 -15.09
N LEU A 8 2.57 4.60 -14.62
CA LEU A 8 3.32 5.66 -15.28
C LEU A 8 4.78 5.23 -15.44
N TRP A 9 5.32 5.38 -16.64
CA TRP A 9 6.70 5.01 -16.96
C TRP A 9 7.70 6.03 -16.42
N PHE A 10 8.95 5.62 -16.19
CA PHE A 10 9.98 6.53 -15.68
C PHE A 10 10.30 7.70 -16.62
N ASP A 11 10.05 7.57 -17.93
CA ASP A 11 10.14 8.69 -18.88
C ASP A 11 8.94 9.65 -18.84
N GLU A 12 7.84 9.27 -18.17
CA GLU A 12 6.63 10.07 -18.03
C GLU A 12 6.55 10.81 -16.69
N VAL A 13 7.22 10.30 -15.63
CA VAL A 13 7.08 10.82 -14.25
C VAL A 13 8.21 11.71 -13.78
N GLY A 14 7.85 12.80 -13.10
CA GLY A 14 8.79 13.75 -12.49
C GLY A 14 8.50 14.13 -11.06
N ARG A 15 9.23 15.13 -10.60
CA ARG A 15 9.05 15.71 -9.26
C ARG A 15 7.59 16.13 -8.98
N ASP A 16 6.90 16.66 -9.98
CA ASP A 16 5.52 17.15 -9.83
C ASP A 16 4.49 16.00 -9.73
N ASP A 17 4.87 14.78 -10.11
CA ASP A 17 4.03 13.58 -10.04
C ASP A 17 4.15 12.84 -8.70
N ALA A 18 4.81 13.42 -7.70
CA ALA A 18 5.01 12.80 -6.39
C ALA A 18 3.70 12.41 -5.69
N LEU A 19 2.59 13.11 -5.95
CA LEU A 19 1.27 12.73 -5.43
C LEU A 19 0.68 11.50 -6.15
N ALA A 20 1.06 11.28 -7.41
CA ALA A 20 0.61 10.14 -8.19
C ALA A 20 1.44 8.89 -7.87
N VAL A 21 2.77 8.99 -7.82
CA VAL A 21 3.67 7.81 -7.74
C VAL A 21 4.52 7.75 -6.46
N GLY A 22 4.33 8.69 -5.53
CA GLY A 22 5.14 8.83 -4.34
C GLY A 22 6.52 9.45 -4.61
N GLY A 23 7.20 9.90 -3.55
CA GLY A 23 8.49 10.59 -3.67
C GLY A 23 9.62 9.73 -4.25
N LYS A 24 9.58 8.40 -4.04
CA LYS A 24 10.56 7.47 -4.62
C LYS A 24 10.35 7.31 -6.13
N GLY A 25 9.11 7.12 -6.57
CA GLY A 25 8.77 7.00 -7.99
C GLY A 25 9.13 8.27 -8.77
N ALA A 26 8.77 9.43 -8.23
CA ALA A 26 9.14 10.73 -8.78
C ALA A 26 10.66 10.89 -8.91
N SER A 27 11.42 10.51 -7.86
CA SER A 27 12.89 10.57 -7.88
C SER A 27 13.50 9.64 -8.94
N LEU A 28 12.97 8.42 -9.10
CA LEU A 28 13.44 7.48 -10.13
C LEU A 28 13.22 8.02 -11.54
N GLY A 29 12.06 8.62 -11.81
CA GLY A 29 11.79 9.27 -13.10
C GLY A 29 12.70 10.46 -13.38
N GLU A 30 12.94 11.32 -12.38
CA GLU A 30 13.91 12.42 -12.49
C GLU A 30 15.31 11.92 -12.83
N MET A 31 15.79 10.87 -12.14
CA MET A 31 17.10 10.29 -12.43
C MET A 31 17.14 9.65 -13.82
N TYR A 32 16.09 8.92 -14.20
CA TYR A 32 15.99 8.29 -15.51
C TYR A 32 16.03 9.31 -16.65
N ARG A 33 15.29 10.42 -16.55
CA ARG A 33 15.22 11.41 -17.63
C ARG A 33 16.44 12.32 -17.70
N ASN A 34 16.96 12.72 -16.54
CA ASN A 34 17.97 13.79 -16.49
C ASN A 34 19.41 13.28 -16.35
N LEU A 35 19.63 12.10 -15.74
CA LEU A 35 20.99 11.63 -15.41
C LEU A 35 21.53 10.54 -16.35
N ARG A 36 20.68 9.96 -17.21
CA ARG A 36 21.09 9.04 -18.29
C ARG A 36 22.20 9.63 -19.16
N GLY A 37 22.08 10.91 -19.55
CA GLY A 37 23.08 11.62 -20.35
C GLY A 37 24.38 11.93 -19.59
N SER A 38 24.37 11.84 -18.26
CA SER A 38 25.52 12.05 -17.39
C SER A 38 26.21 10.75 -16.96
N GLY A 39 25.85 9.61 -17.57
CA GLY A 39 26.44 8.30 -17.29
C GLY A 39 25.83 7.55 -16.11
N VAL A 40 24.73 8.04 -15.53
CA VAL A 40 23.98 7.30 -14.50
C VAL A 40 22.99 6.38 -15.19
N ASP A 41 23.19 5.07 -15.06
CA ASP A 41 22.30 4.06 -15.63
C ASP A 41 21.19 3.68 -14.64
N VAL A 42 20.00 4.25 -14.86
CA VAL A 42 18.78 3.88 -14.12
C VAL A 42 17.99 2.89 -14.97
N PRO A 43 17.82 1.62 -14.59
CA PRO A 43 17.04 0.66 -15.36
C PRO A 43 15.65 1.21 -15.72
N ASN A 44 15.21 0.98 -16.96
CA ASN A 44 13.87 1.40 -17.35
C ASN A 44 12.81 0.61 -16.54
N GLY A 45 11.71 1.26 -16.23
CA GLY A 45 10.66 0.71 -15.39
C GLY A 45 9.47 1.67 -15.29
N TYR A 46 8.57 1.35 -14.37
CA TYR A 46 7.34 2.09 -14.16
C TYR A 46 6.96 2.10 -12.69
N CYS A 47 6.06 3.02 -12.33
CA CYS A 47 5.38 3.06 -11.04
C CYS A 47 3.90 2.77 -11.21
N THR A 48 3.32 2.03 -10.28
CA THR A 48 1.86 2.06 -10.09
C THR A 48 1.45 3.41 -9.50
N THR A 49 0.26 3.87 -9.84
CA THR A 49 -0.27 5.12 -9.29
C THR A 49 -0.97 4.90 -7.96
N SER A 50 -1.03 5.97 -7.17
CA SER A 50 -1.76 6.00 -5.90
C SER A 50 -3.24 5.75 -6.12
N ASP A 51 -3.79 6.14 -7.28
CA ASP A 51 -5.17 5.81 -7.67
C ASP A 51 -5.33 4.31 -7.92
N SER A 52 -4.40 3.68 -8.62
CA SER A 52 -4.41 2.21 -8.79
C SER A 52 -4.34 1.48 -7.45
N TYR A 53 -3.52 1.96 -6.51
CA TYR A 53 -3.45 1.39 -5.17
C TYR A 53 -4.78 1.57 -4.41
N ARG A 54 -5.37 2.77 -4.43
CA ARG A 54 -6.66 3.06 -3.77
C ARG A 54 -7.78 2.17 -4.30
N GLU A 55 -7.84 1.99 -5.61
CA GLU A 55 -8.80 1.09 -6.26
C GLU A 55 -8.58 -0.36 -5.82
N PHE A 56 -7.34 -0.85 -5.83
CA PHE A 56 -7.01 -2.20 -5.41
C PHE A 56 -7.43 -2.49 -3.97
N VAL A 57 -7.05 -1.64 -3.01
CA VAL A 57 -7.37 -1.88 -1.59
C VAL A 57 -8.85 -1.68 -1.27
N GLY A 58 -9.57 -0.90 -2.08
CA GLY A 58 -11.02 -0.66 -1.95
C GLY A 58 -11.89 -1.64 -2.74
N THR A 59 -11.29 -2.59 -3.47
CA THR A 59 -12.04 -3.60 -4.23
C THR A 59 -12.68 -4.60 -3.28
N GLU A 60 -13.95 -4.92 -3.53
CA GLU A 60 -14.66 -5.92 -2.74
C GLU A 60 -14.14 -7.34 -2.98
N VAL A 61 -13.96 -8.11 -1.91
CA VAL A 61 -13.53 -9.51 -1.96
C VAL A 61 -14.66 -10.46 -1.52
N PRO A 62 -14.60 -11.76 -1.90
CA PRO A 62 -15.55 -12.75 -1.40
C PRO A 62 -15.56 -12.82 0.13
N GLN A 63 -16.71 -13.14 0.70
CA GLN A 63 -16.80 -13.42 2.14
C GLN A 63 -15.93 -14.64 2.47
N GLY A 64 -15.22 -14.56 3.60
CA GLY A 64 -14.34 -15.63 4.06
C GLY A 64 -12.90 -15.56 3.50
N THR A 65 -12.59 -14.53 2.68
CA THR A 65 -11.24 -14.34 2.11
C THR A 65 -10.13 -14.43 3.17
N TRP A 66 -10.38 -13.93 4.38
CA TRP A 66 -9.40 -13.85 5.46
C TRP A 66 -9.65 -14.82 6.63
N GLU A 67 -10.49 -15.84 6.47
CA GLU A 67 -10.75 -16.83 7.55
C GLU A 67 -9.47 -17.55 8.02
N GLN A 68 -8.50 -17.71 7.13
CA GLN A 68 -7.22 -18.36 7.39
C GLN A 68 -6.20 -17.47 8.11
N VAL A 69 -6.50 -16.19 8.34
CA VAL A 69 -5.63 -15.30 9.10
C VAL A 69 -5.49 -15.85 10.53
N PRO A 70 -4.27 -16.09 11.03
CA PRO A 70 -4.06 -16.67 12.35
C PRO A 70 -4.52 -15.73 13.46
N GLU A 71 -4.90 -16.32 14.59
CA GLU A 71 -5.09 -15.56 15.83
C GLU A 71 -3.74 -15.06 16.35
N VAL A 72 -3.77 -13.85 16.92
CA VAL A 72 -2.63 -13.22 17.58
C VAL A 72 -3.08 -12.99 19.03
N ASP A 73 -2.32 -13.52 19.98
CA ASP A 73 -2.64 -13.48 21.40
C ASP A 73 -2.98 -12.05 21.85
N GLY A 74 -4.19 -11.88 22.42
CA GLY A 74 -4.66 -10.59 22.94
C GLY A 74 -5.25 -9.65 21.89
N LEU A 75 -5.37 -10.07 20.62
CA LEU A 75 -5.97 -9.29 19.53
C LEU A 75 -7.15 -10.02 18.87
N GLU A 76 -7.78 -10.97 19.57
CA GLU A 76 -8.84 -11.84 19.05
C GLU A 76 -10.04 -11.01 18.52
N ASP A 77 -10.44 -9.97 19.25
CA ASP A 77 -11.54 -9.07 18.85
C ASP A 77 -11.18 -8.25 17.61
N ILE A 78 -9.94 -7.76 17.52
CA ILE A 78 -9.47 -6.97 16.37
C ILE A 78 -9.39 -7.85 15.12
N ARG A 79 -8.91 -9.08 15.27
CA ARG A 79 -8.94 -10.08 14.20
C ARG A 79 -10.37 -10.37 13.76
N ALA A 80 -11.28 -10.63 14.69
CA ALA A 80 -12.68 -10.92 14.37
C ALA A 80 -13.31 -9.76 13.57
N LEU A 81 -12.99 -8.51 13.90
CA LEU A 81 -13.41 -7.33 13.14
C LEU A 81 -12.74 -7.23 11.77
N ALA A 82 -11.46 -7.55 11.64
CA ALA A 82 -10.72 -7.44 10.39
C ALA A 82 -11.18 -8.47 9.34
N ILE A 83 -11.38 -9.74 9.74
CA ILE A 83 -11.65 -10.83 8.78
C ILE A 83 -13.05 -10.79 8.17
N ILE A 84 -13.99 -10.05 8.77
CA ILE A 84 -15.38 -9.92 8.29
C ILE A 84 -15.55 -8.79 7.26
N GLN A 85 -14.52 -7.96 7.06
CA GLN A 85 -14.61 -6.83 6.16
C GLN A 85 -14.78 -7.29 4.70
N ARG A 86 -15.16 -6.36 3.83
CA ARG A 86 -15.32 -6.65 2.40
C ARG A 86 -14.21 -6.07 1.55
N THR A 87 -13.39 -5.16 2.07
CA THR A 87 -12.26 -4.56 1.37
C THR A 87 -10.99 -4.66 2.20
N LEU A 88 -9.83 -4.77 1.54
CA LEU A 88 -8.54 -4.79 2.23
C LEU A 88 -8.32 -3.50 3.05
N SER A 89 -8.80 -2.36 2.53
CA SER A 89 -8.67 -1.08 3.21
C SER A 89 -9.41 -1.02 4.56
N GLU A 90 -10.61 -1.61 4.65
CA GLU A 90 -11.37 -1.69 5.91
C GLU A 90 -10.75 -2.71 6.87
N ALA A 91 -10.29 -3.86 6.35
CA ALA A 91 -9.61 -4.88 7.16
C ALA A 91 -8.33 -4.33 7.82
N LEU A 92 -7.51 -3.59 7.06
CA LEU A 92 -6.31 -2.93 7.58
C LEU A 92 -6.64 -1.80 8.56
N ARG A 93 -7.71 -1.04 8.32
CA ARG A 93 -8.18 -0.02 9.28
C ARG A 93 -8.55 -0.64 10.62
N ALA A 94 -9.29 -1.74 10.62
CA ALA A 94 -9.64 -2.46 11.85
C ALA A 94 -8.38 -2.85 12.65
N CYS A 95 -7.29 -3.22 11.99
CA CYS A 95 -6.03 -3.56 12.65
C CYS A 95 -5.35 -2.35 13.33
N ILE A 96 -5.48 -1.14 12.76
CA ILE A 96 -4.73 0.06 13.19
C ILE A 96 -5.56 0.96 14.11
N GLU A 97 -6.88 0.99 13.94
CA GLU A 97 -7.77 1.85 14.71
C GLU A 97 -7.71 1.52 16.21
N GLY A 98 -7.58 2.57 17.02
CA GLY A 98 -7.48 2.46 18.47
C GLY A 98 -6.16 1.94 19.02
N ALA A 99 -5.13 1.74 18.19
CA ALA A 99 -3.83 1.25 18.67
C ALA A 99 -3.14 2.24 19.62
N ASP A 100 -2.61 1.75 20.75
CA ASP A 100 -1.77 2.54 21.64
C ASP A 100 -0.33 2.58 21.12
N GLN A 101 0.12 3.76 20.68
CA GLN A 101 1.49 3.95 20.18
C GLN A 101 2.56 3.80 21.28
N ASN A 102 2.17 3.80 22.56
CA ASN A 102 3.08 3.58 23.68
C ASN A 102 3.22 2.09 24.04
N ASP A 103 2.33 1.23 23.54
CA ASP A 103 2.43 -0.21 23.71
C ASP A 103 3.08 -0.85 22.48
N SER A 104 4.39 -1.04 22.56
CA SER A 104 5.16 -1.64 21.47
C SER A 104 4.77 -3.08 21.17
N LEU A 105 4.25 -3.82 22.15
CA LEU A 105 3.87 -5.23 21.98
C LEU A 105 2.53 -5.31 21.24
N GLU A 106 1.55 -4.50 21.65
CA GLU A 106 0.27 -4.36 20.95
C GLU A 106 0.50 -3.91 19.49
N MET A 107 1.32 -2.89 19.28
CA MET A 107 1.67 -2.40 17.94
C MET A 107 2.31 -3.48 17.08
N HIS A 108 3.17 -4.33 17.65
CA HIS A 108 3.78 -5.44 16.93
C HIS A 108 2.72 -6.47 16.51
N GLY A 109 1.84 -6.89 17.43
CA GLY A 109 0.78 -7.85 17.13
C GLY A 109 -0.20 -7.33 16.08
N ARG A 110 -0.60 -6.05 16.17
CA ARG A 110 -1.46 -5.41 15.16
C ARG A 110 -0.80 -5.35 13.79
N ALA A 111 0.50 -5.06 13.74
CA ALA A 111 1.25 -5.07 12.49
C ALA A 111 1.41 -6.49 11.93
N GLU A 112 1.54 -7.51 12.78
CA GLU A 112 1.53 -8.92 12.37
C GLU A 112 0.19 -9.32 11.74
N LEU A 113 -0.91 -9.02 12.43
CA LEU A 113 -2.25 -9.25 11.93
C LEU A 113 -2.48 -8.57 10.57
N ALA A 114 -2.08 -7.29 10.46
CA ALA A 114 -2.19 -6.54 9.21
C ALA A 114 -1.37 -7.16 8.07
N ARG A 115 -0.17 -7.70 8.36
CA ARG A 115 0.65 -8.40 7.36
C ARG A 115 0.03 -9.70 6.89
N SER A 116 -0.71 -10.41 7.74
CA SER A 116 -1.38 -11.66 7.37
C SER A 116 -2.58 -11.47 6.44
N LEU A 117 -3.07 -10.24 6.25
CA LEU A 117 -4.18 -9.92 5.33
C LEU A 117 -3.75 -9.75 3.87
N VAL A 118 -2.44 -9.67 3.60
CA VAL A 118 -1.83 -9.30 2.30
C VAL A 118 -0.95 -10.43 1.78
#